data_AF-A0A6A4QEF4-F1
#
_entry.id   AF-A0A6A4QEF4-F1
#
_cell.length_a   1.000
_cell.length_b   1.000
_cell.length_c   1.000
_cell.angle_alpha   90.00
_cell.angle_beta   90.00
_cell.angle_gamma   90.00
#
_symmetry.space_group_name_H-M   'P 1'
#
loop_
_entity.id
_entity.type
_entity.pdbx_description
1 polymer ?
#
loop_
_entity_poly.entity_id
_entity_poly.type
_entity_poly.pdbx_seq_one_letter_code
_entity_poly.pdbx_strand_id
1 'polypeptide(L)'
;MGFSILLLSFCQRFVIHNTLSKSIESYYQESGRAGRDNLPAVCIALYQKKDFSRVVCMLRNGQGYKKERFKRAMDQAKKMQQYCELKVECRRQTLLQHFGESFDRKACKYGSNPCDNCLKIAL
;
A
#
# COMPACT_ATOMS: atom_id res chain seq x y z
N MET A 1 -6.81 -11.93 24.39
CA MET A 1 -5.76 -12.98 24.37
C MET A 1 -5.13 -13.00 22.98
N GLY A 2 -3.83 -12.69 22.87
CA GLY A 2 -2.97 -12.80 21.68
C GLY A 2 -3.29 -11.81 20.54
N PHE A 3 -2.44 -10.87 20.13
CA PHE A 3 -1.00 -11.00 19.89
C PHE A 3 -0.23 -9.82 20.47
N SER A 4 0.58 -10.11 21.48
CA SER A 4 1.77 -9.34 21.76
C SER A 4 2.76 -9.63 20.64
N ILE A 5 2.92 -8.71 19.69
CA ILE A 5 4.17 -8.59 18.95
C ILE A 5 4.90 -7.41 19.59
N LEU A 6 5.50 -7.70 20.74
CA LEU A 6 6.76 -7.09 21.14
C LEU A 6 7.82 -7.55 20.12
N LEU A 7 7.83 -6.94 18.94
CA LEU A 7 9.04 -6.86 18.12
C LEU A 7 9.59 -5.46 18.32
N LEU A 8 10.43 -5.33 19.34
CA LEU A 8 11.59 -4.46 19.24
C LEU A 8 12.32 -4.88 17.96
N SER A 9 12.11 -4.18 16.85
CA SER A 9 12.84 -4.42 15.62
C SER A 9 13.26 -3.09 15.03
N PHE A 10 14.53 -2.78 15.31
CA PHE A 10 15.55 -2.33 14.38
C PHE A 10 15.03 -1.83 13.02
N CYS A 11 15.44 -0.61 12.68
CA CYS A 11 15.26 0.07 11.40
C CYS A 11 15.02 -0.87 10.22
N GLN A 12 13.76 -1.18 9.94
CA GLN A 12 13.40 -2.08 8.85
C GLN A 12 13.74 -1.40 7.53
N ARG A 13 14.65 -2.01 6.76
CA ARG A 13 15.10 -1.48 5.47
C ARG A 13 14.18 -1.85 4.32
N PHE A 14 13.48 -2.97 4.44
CA PHE A 14 12.62 -3.49 3.39
C PHE A 14 11.30 -3.97 3.97
N VAL A 15 10.21 -3.61 3.30
CA VAL A 15 8.88 -4.19 3.50
C VAL A 15 8.42 -4.72 2.16
N ILE A 16 8.12 -6.03 2.10
CA ILE A 16 7.70 -6.70 0.87
C ILE A 16 6.28 -7.23 1.08
N HIS A 17 5.34 -6.73 0.29
CA HIS A 17 3.99 -7.26 0.20
C HIS A 17 3.97 -8.30 -0.91
N ASN A 18 3.90 -9.57 -0.52
CA ASN A 18 3.83 -10.69 -1.48
C ASN A 18 2.42 -10.88 -2.09
N THR A 19 1.43 -10.18 -1.54
CA THR A 19 0.03 -10.23 -1.98
C THR A 19 -0.61 -8.85 -1.84
N LEU A 20 -1.65 -8.58 -2.63
CA LEU A 20 -2.44 -7.37 -2.53
C LEU A 20 -2.99 -7.15 -1.10
N SER A 21 -2.70 -5.99 -0.50
CA SER A 21 -3.28 -5.58 0.78
C SER A 21 -4.80 -5.36 0.64
N LYS A 22 -5.55 -5.50 1.74
CA LYS A 22 -7.03 -5.39 1.73
C LYS A 22 -7.53 -3.97 1.46
N SER A 23 -6.70 -2.97 1.74
CA SER A 23 -7.00 -1.56 1.51
C SER A 23 -5.72 -0.73 1.43
N ILE A 24 -5.85 0.52 0.97
CA ILE A 24 -4.76 1.50 0.94
C ILE A 24 -4.27 1.82 2.37
N GLU A 25 -5.17 1.88 3.34
CA GLU A 25 -4.83 2.17 4.73
C GLU A 25 -4.00 1.05 5.36
N SER A 26 -4.34 -0.21 5.11
CA SER A 26 -3.51 -1.35 5.56
C SER A 26 -2.14 -1.30 4.91
N TYR A 27 -2.07 -1.07 3.60
CA TYR A 27 -0.80 -0.93 2.89
C TYR A 27 0.06 0.22 3.47
N TYR A 28 -0.55 1.38 3.76
CA TYR A 28 0.13 2.53 4.34
C TYR A 28 0.72 2.22 5.73
N GLN A 29 -0.06 1.59 6.61
CA GLN A 29 0.40 1.22 7.96
C GLN A 29 1.50 0.15 7.95
N GLU A 30 1.40 -0.82 7.04
CA GLU A 30 2.37 -1.90 6.88
C GLU A 30 3.69 -1.38 6.30
N SER A 31 3.63 -0.61 5.21
CA SER A 31 4.82 -0.01 4.57
C SER A 31 5.49 1.05 5.44
N GLY A 32 4.73 1.83 6.22
CA GLY A 32 5.24 2.83 7.17
C GLY A 32 6.01 2.27 8.38
N ARG A 33 6.21 0.94 8.46
CA ARG A 33 7.12 0.33 9.43
C ARG A 33 8.58 0.42 9.00
N ALA A 34 8.84 0.64 7.72
CA ALA A 34 10.19 0.80 7.19
C ALA A 34 10.78 2.20 7.51
N GLY A 35 12.11 2.30 7.65
CA GLY A 35 12.83 3.59 7.59
C GLY A 35 12.57 4.57 8.74
N ARG A 36 12.25 4.11 9.95
CA ARG A 36 12.01 4.97 11.13
C ARG A 36 13.24 5.74 11.64
N ASP A 37 14.42 5.46 11.09
CA ASP A 37 15.68 6.14 11.37
C ASP A 37 16.07 7.18 10.33
N ASN A 38 15.14 7.57 9.44
CA ASN A 38 15.34 8.54 8.36
C ASN A 38 16.40 8.14 7.32
N LEU A 39 16.92 6.92 7.41
CA LEU A 39 17.79 6.35 6.40
C LEU A 39 16.93 5.69 5.30
N PRO A 40 17.46 5.56 4.07
CA PRO A 40 16.71 4.99 2.96
C PRO A 40 16.12 3.61 3.30
N ALA A 41 14.86 3.43 2.93
CA ALA A 41 14.15 2.18 3.05
C ALA A 41 13.24 2.00 1.83
N VAL A 42 12.97 0.75 1.47
CA VAL A 42 12.26 0.40 0.23
C VAL A 42 11.03 -0.44 0.58
N CYS A 43 9.90 -0.07 0.00
CA CYS A 43 8.67 -0.84 0.08
C CYS A 43 8.35 -1.39 -1.31
N ILE A 44 8.19 -2.72 -1.40
CA ILE A 44 7.92 -3.43 -2.65
C ILE A 44 6.56 -4.11 -2.53
N ALA A 45 5.66 -3.81 -3.46
CA ALA A 45 4.38 -4.50 -3.58
C ALA A 45 4.39 -5.39 -4.83
N LEU A 46 4.38 -6.70 -4.63
CA LEU A 46 4.23 -7.68 -5.70
C LEU A 46 2.74 -7.82 -5.99
N TYR A 47 2.34 -7.49 -7.22
CA TYR A 47 0.95 -7.46 -7.62
C TYR A 47 0.69 -8.31 -8.86
N GLN A 48 -0.31 -9.18 -8.77
CA GLN A 48 -0.90 -9.86 -9.91
C GLN A 48 -2.42 -9.64 -9.90
N LYS A 49 -3.04 -9.50 -11.08
CA LYS A 49 -4.50 -9.29 -11.18
C LYS A 49 -5.32 -10.39 -10.46
N LYS A 50 -4.81 -11.63 -10.45
CA LYS A 50 -5.44 -12.76 -9.75
C LYS A 50 -5.43 -12.63 -8.23
N ASP A 51 -4.61 -11.76 -7.64
CA ASP A 51 -4.58 -11.57 -6.18
C ASP A 51 -5.87 -10.93 -5.69
N PHE A 52 -6.56 -10.16 -6.54
CA PHE A 52 -7.84 -9.55 -6.19
C PHE A 52 -8.90 -10.59 -5.82
N SER A 53 -8.99 -11.71 -6.55
CA SER A 53 -9.96 -12.77 -6.23
C SER A 53 -9.65 -13.44 -4.88
N ARG A 54 -8.37 -13.57 -4.52
CA ARG A 54 -7.94 -14.08 -3.21
C ARG A 54 -8.39 -13.15 -2.09
N VAL A 55 -8.21 -11.83 -2.27
CA VAL A 55 -8.68 -10.82 -1.31
C VAL A 55 -10.20 -10.88 -1.15
N VAL A 56 -10.95 -10.97 -2.24
CA VAL A 56 -12.43 -11.09 -2.21
C VAL A 56 -12.88 -12.34 -1.44
N CYS A 57 -12.22 -13.48 -1.65
CA CYS A 57 -12.49 -14.72 -0.91
C CYS A 57 -12.27 -14.53 0.59
N MET A 58 -11.14 -13.92 0.99
CA MET A 58 -10.85 -13.61 2.39
C MET A 58 -11.89 -12.65 3.01
N LEU A 59 -12.33 -11.64 2.26
CA LEU A 59 -13.34 -10.69 2.73
C LEU A 59 -14.70 -11.36 2.97
N ARG A 60 -15.10 -12.28 2.09
CA ARG A 60 -16.35 -13.03 2.22
C ARG A 60 -16.35 -13.92 3.46
N ASN A 61 -15.22 -14.57 3.74
CA ASN A 61 -15.08 -15.46 4.89
C ASN A 61 -14.97 -14.70 6.22
N GLY A 62 -14.35 -13.51 6.23
CA GLY A 62 -14.06 -12.75 7.46
C GLY A 62 -15.17 -11.83 7.96
N GLN A 63 -16.19 -11.49 7.16
CA GLN A 63 -17.18 -10.46 7.52
C GLN A 63 -18.59 -10.96 7.84
N GLY A 64 -18.86 -12.25 7.62
CA GLY A 64 -20.20 -12.83 7.77
C GLY A 64 -21.23 -12.21 6.83
N TYR A 65 -22.51 -12.53 7.03
CA TYR A 65 -23.63 -12.10 6.15
C TYR A 65 -23.96 -10.59 6.20
N LYS A 66 -23.13 -9.74 6.80
CA LYS A 66 -23.35 -8.28 6.86
C LYS A 66 -23.01 -7.63 5.53
N LYS A 67 -24.01 -7.59 4.62
CA LYS A 67 -23.91 -7.07 3.24
C LYS A 67 -23.24 -5.70 3.14
N GLU A 68 -23.53 -4.78 4.05
CA GLU A 68 -22.98 -3.42 4.02
C GLU A 68 -21.48 -3.37 4.33
N ARG A 69 -21.04 -4.11 5.36
CA ARG A 69 -19.62 -4.18 5.73
C ARG A 69 -18.79 -4.77 4.60
N PHE A 70 -19.30 -5.84 3.99
CA PHE A 70 -18.67 -6.49 2.85
C PHE A 70 -18.56 -5.53 1.66
N LYS A 71 -19.61 -4.77 1.36
CA LYS A 71 -19.60 -3.76 0.30
C LYS A 71 -18.49 -2.72 0.53
N ARG A 72 -18.44 -2.12 1.74
CA ARG A 72 -17.40 -1.14 2.10
C ARG A 72 -15.98 -1.72 1.95
N ALA A 73 -15.76 -2.95 2.41
CA ALA A 73 -14.45 -3.57 2.31
C ALA A 73 -14.07 -3.95 0.87
N MET A 74 -15.04 -4.33 0.05
CA MET A 74 -14.83 -4.57 -1.38
C MET A 74 -14.47 -3.28 -2.11
N ASP A 75 -15.12 -2.15 -1.77
CA ASP A 75 -14.78 -0.83 -2.32
C ASP A 75 -13.34 -0.44 -1.95
N GLN A 76 -12.90 -0.71 -0.72
CA GLN A 76 -11.52 -0.46 -0.29
C GLN A 76 -10.50 -1.37 -0.99
N ALA A 77 -10.83 -2.64 -1.20
CA ALA A 77 -9.99 -3.55 -1.98
C ALA A 77 -9.86 -3.11 -3.44
N LYS A 78 -10.93 -2.58 -4.04
CA LYS A 78 -10.90 -2.01 -5.40
C LYS A 78 -9.98 -0.80 -5.49
N LYS A 79 -10.02 0.12 -4.51
CA LYS A 79 -9.09 1.25 -4.47
C LYS A 79 -7.64 0.79 -4.39
N MET A 80 -7.36 -0.23 -3.58
CA MET A 80 -6.01 -0.80 -3.49
C MET A 80 -5.57 -1.45 -4.81
N GLN A 81 -6.48 -2.15 -5.50
CA GLN A 81 -6.22 -2.66 -6.85
C GLN A 81 -5.86 -1.52 -7.81
N GLN A 82 -6.68 -0.46 -7.85
CA GLN A 82 -6.44 0.71 -8.71
C GLN A 82 -5.08 1.34 -8.42
N TYR A 83 -4.70 1.46 -7.15
CA TYR A 83 -3.39 1.96 -6.74
C TYR A 83 -2.23 1.09 -7.27
N CYS A 84 -2.35 -0.24 -7.23
CA CYS A 84 -1.35 -1.14 -7.80
C CYS A 84 -1.28 -1.05 -9.33
N GLU A 85 -2.41 -0.79 -9.99
CA GLU A 85 -2.52 -0.70 -11.45
C GLU A 85 -2.08 0.66 -12.04
N LEU A 86 -1.73 1.65 -11.19
CA LEU A 86 -1.18 2.94 -11.62
C LEU A 86 0.07 2.76 -12.47
N LYS A 87 0.08 3.38 -13.66
CA LYS A 87 1.21 3.31 -14.60
C LYS A 87 1.99 4.62 -14.72
N VAL A 88 1.33 5.76 -14.53
CA VAL A 88 1.90 7.08 -14.84
C VAL A 88 1.93 7.98 -13.62
N GLU A 89 0.93 7.89 -12.76
CA GLU A 89 0.73 8.72 -11.59
C GLU A 89 1.80 8.44 -10.54
N CYS A 90 2.21 9.48 -9.81
CA CYS A 90 3.18 9.34 -8.72
C CYS A 90 2.55 8.57 -7.56
N ARG A 91 3.14 7.43 -7.19
CA ARG A 91 2.62 6.59 -6.11
C ARG A 91 2.48 7.35 -4.79
N ARG A 92 3.47 8.19 -4.43
CA ARG A 92 3.40 8.99 -3.19
C ARG A 92 2.26 10.00 -3.23
N GLN A 93 2.11 10.69 -4.35
CA GLN A 93 1.05 11.67 -4.51
C GLN A 93 -0.32 11.02 -4.37
N THR A 94 -0.57 9.91 -5.08
CA THR A 94 -1.86 9.21 -4.99
C THR A 94 -2.10 8.65 -3.58
N LEU A 95 -1.06 8.11 -2.94
CA LEU A 95 -1.17 7.55 -1.58
C LEU A 95 -1.54 8.63 -0.56
N LEU A 96 -0.90 9.80 -0.60
CA LEU A 96 -1.17 10.91 0.31
C LEU A 96 -2.52 11.59 0.00
N GLN A 97 -2.89 11.69 -1.27
CA GLN A 97 -4.18 12.22 -1.69
C GLN A 97 -5.35 11.40 -1.15
N HIS A 98 -5.18 10.08 -0.98
CA HIS A 98 -6.18 9.22 -0.33
C HIS A 98 -6.49 9.64 1.12
N PHE A 99 -5.52 10.23 1.81
CA PHE A 99 -5.68 10.77 3.18
C PHE A 99 -6.04 12.27 3.20
N GLY A 100 -6.29 12.88 2.03
CA GLY A 100 -6.58 14.31 1.91
C GLY A 100 -5.34 15.21 1.93
N GLU A 101 -4.14 14.63 1.82
CA GLU A 101 -2.89 15.38 1.80
C GLU A 101 -2.42 15.65 0.36
N SER A 102 -1.97 16.88 0.09
CA SER A 102 -1.39 17.25 -1.20
C SER A 102 0.12 17.03 -1.20
N PHE A 103 0.65 16.41 -2.25
CA PHE A 103 2.09 16.20 -2.41
C PHE A 103 2.53 16.54 -3.84
N ASP A 104 3.65 17.26 -3.96
CA ASP A 104 4.21 17.65 -5.27
C ASP A 104 4.94 16.47 -5.93
N ARG A 105 4.46 16.08 -7.11
CA ARG A 105 5.10 15.08 -7.96
C ARG A 105 6.57 15.40 -8.24
N LYS A 106 6.94 16.67 -8.42
CA LYS A 106 8.34 17.06 -8.68
C LYS A 106 9.24 16.74 -7.47
N ALA A 107 8.74 16.94 -6.25
CA ALA A 107 9.46 16.57 -5.03
C ALA A 107 9.73 15.06 -4.94
N CYS A 108 8.82 14.20 -5.46
CA CYS A 108 9.13 12.77 -5.59
C CYS A 108 10.13 12.50 -6.71
N LYS A 109 10.00 13.12 -7.88
CA LYS A 109 10.87 12.85 -9.05
C LYS A 109 12.34 13.26 -8.80
N TYR A 110 12.57 14.42 -8.22
CA TYR A 110 13.91 14.97 -7.99
C TYR A 110 14.43 14.78 -6.55
N GLY A 111 13.64 14.13 -5.69
CA GLY A 111 14.03 13.81 -4.33
C GLY A 111 15.01 12.64 -4.25
N SER A 112 15.51 12.37 -3.04
CA SER A 112 16.49 11.31 -2.77
C SER A 112 15.99 9.89 -3.03
N ASN A 113 14.67 9.67 -2.97
CA ASN A 113 14.05 8.35 -3.09
C ASN A 113 12.82 8.43 -4.02
N PRO A 114 12.96 8.51 -5.35
CA PRO A 114 11.80 8.54 -6.25
C PRO A 114 11.02 7.21 -6.26
N CYS A 115 9.71 7.26 -6.51
CA CYS A 115 8.92 6.05 -6.74
C CYS A 115 9.15 5.47 -8.14
N ASP A 116 8.85 4.19 -8.34
CA ASP A 116 8.97 3.49 -9.62
C ASP A 116 8.30 4.22 -10.79
N ASN A 117 7.09 4.76 -10.61
CA ASN A 117 6.40 5.49 -11.68
C ASN A 117 7.09 6.83 -12.02
N CYS A 118 7.69 7.51 -11.05
CA CYS A 118 8.46 8.73 -11.31
C CYS A 118 9.83 8.42 -11.94
N LEU A 119 10.41 7.26 -11.65
CA LEU A 119 11.66 6.78 -12.24
C LEU A 119 11.51 6.38 -13.72
N LYS A 120 10.36 5.78 -14.09
CA LYS A 120 10.11 5.31 -15.46
C LYS A 120 9.97 6.43 -16.49
N ILE A 121 9.69 7.68 -16.08
CA ILE A 121 9.42 8.81 -16.99
C ILE A 121 10.73 9.55 -17.31
N ALA A 122 11.70 8.76 -17.75
CA ALA A 122 12.94 9.18 -18.38
C ALA A 122 12.92 8.64 -19.83
N LEU A 123 11.97 9.14 -20.63
CA LEU A 123 11.97 9.07 -22.09
C LEU A 123 11.49 10.42 -22.62
#